data_AF-A0A179B1T7-F1
#
_entry.id   AF-A0A179B1T7-F1
#
_cell.length_a   1.000
_cell.length_b   1.000
_cell.length_c   1.000
_cell.angle_alpha   90.00
_cell.angle_beta   90.00
_cell.angle_gamma   90.00
#
_symmetry.space_group_name_H-M   'P 1'
#
loop_
_entity.id
_entity.type
_entity.pdbx_description
1 polymer ?
#
loop_
_entity_poly.entity_id
_entity_poly.type
_entity_poly.pdbx_seq_one_letter_code
_entity_poly.pdbx_strand_id
1 'polypeptide(L)'
;MTERDDIAFGTPEAELLGAAAFDGEPLQPPANVKAELMARISSGGSENARADVVELPRRRTWVRRLAGAAAAVFLAAGGFAAGRAWTMRGMSDETKFNALNQASDYSQTSHKMADGHTIRLVWSYKEHSAALVMPAGMQIPRGKAVQAWSVKGRRMTSMGMYPSGSKARYAFLSAMPDEGESVMLTMEPASGSSAPSSDMVADIPMGKK
;
A
#
# COMPACT_ATOMS: atom_id res chain seq x y z
N MET A 1 -20.04 -56.42 -23.84
CA MET A 1 -19.15 -55.25 -23.70
C MET A 1 -19.65 -54.17 -24.65
N THR A 2 -20.72 -53.47 -24.23
CA THR A 2 -21.43 -52.29 -24.77
C THR A 2 -22.77 -52.32 -24.02
N GLU A 3 -23.42 -51.26 -23.54
CA GLU A 3 -23.33 -49.81 -23.77
C GLU A 3 -24.00 -49.19 -22.52
N ARG A 4 -23.49 -48.07 -21.99
CA ARG A 4 -24.19 -47.30 -20.94
C ARG A 4 -25.01 -46.24 -21.65
N ASP A 5 -26.33 -46.38 -21.62
CA ASP A 5 -27.26 -45.33 -22.05
C ASP A 5 -27.23 -44.19 -21.02
N ASP A 6 -26.58 -43.10 -21.40
CA ASP A 6 -26.66 -41.83 -20.71
C ASP A 6 -28.02 -41.18 -21.04
N ILE A 7 -28.92 -41.11 -20.06
CA ILE A 7 -30.21 -40.41 -20.24
C ILE A 7 -29.93 -38.91 -20.31
N ALA A 8 -30.02 -38.36 -21.52
CA ALA A 8 -29.91 -36.94 -21.79
C ALA A 8 -31.12 -36.17 -21.23
N PHE A 9 -30.86 -35.12 -20.44
CA PHE A 9 -31.88 -34.19 -19.99
C PHE A 9 -32.46 -33.42 -21.19
N GLY A 10 -33.79 -33.41 -21.34
CA GLY A 10 -34.51 -32.70 -22.40
C GLY A 10 -35.51 -33.55 -23.22
N THR A 11 -35.83 -34.77 -22.79
CA THR A 11 -36.88 -35.60 -23.42
C THR A 11 -38.24 -35.43 -22.74
N PRO A 12 -39.36 -35.60 -23.47
CA PRO A 12 -40.72 -35.45 -22.92
C PRO A 12 -41.07 -36.47 -21.81
N GLU A 13 -40.25 -37.50 -21.61
CA GLU A 13 -40.39 -38.43 -20.47
C GLU A 13 -39.84 -37.86 -19.16
N ALA A 14 -38.89 -36.91 -19.22
CA ALA A 14 -38.39 -36.21 -18.03
C ALA A 14 -39.40 -35.18 -17.48
N GLU A 15 -40.26 -34.63 -18.33
CA GLU A 15 -41.32 -33.70 -17.91
C GLU A 15 -42.52 -34.41 -17.26
N LEU A 16 -42.79 -35.67 -17.62
CA LEU A 16 -43.88 -36.45 -17.01
C LEU A 16 -43.56 -36.91 -15.58
N LEU A 17 -42.29 -36.95 -15.17
CA LEU A 17 -41.86 -37.26 -13.81
C LEU A 17 -41.72 -36.01 -12.92
N GLY A 18 -41.70 -34.81 -13.49
CA GLY A 18 -41.62 -33.54 -12.76
C GLY A 18 -42.96 -33.04 -12.22
N ALA A 19 -44.09 -33.52 -12.74
CA ALA A 19 -45.42 -33.00 -12.41
C ALA A 19 -46.07 -33.63 -11.17
N ALA A 20 -45.51 -34.69 -10.57
CA ALA A 20 -46.08 -35.39 -9.41
C ALA A 20 -45.47 -35.00 -8.05
N ALA A 21 -44.46 -34.12 -8.01
CA ALA A 21 -43.69 -33.85 -6.79
C ALA A 21 -44.22 -32.70 -5.91
N PHE A 22 -45.27 -31.99 -6.34
CA PHE A 22 -45.78 -30.80 -5.63
C PHE A 22 -47.27 -30.87 -5.25
N ASP A 23 -47.89 -32.05 -5.32
CA ASP A 23 -49.29 -32.24 -4.93
C ASP A 23 -49.44 -32.64 -3.44
N GLY A 24 -48.69 -31.96 -2.57
CA GLY A 24 -48.71 -32.17 -1.12
C GLY A 24 -49.32 -30.97 -0.40
N GLU A 25 -50.36 -31.23 0.41
CA GLU A 25 -51.06 -30.23 1.22
C GLU A 25 -50.07 -29.46 2.13
N PRO A 26 -50.14 -28.12 2.22
CA PRO A 26 -49.20 -27.35 3.03
C PRO A 26 -49.42 -27.65 4.51
N LEU A 27 -48.47 -28.35 5.13
CA LEU A 27 -48.45 -28.57 6.57
C LEU A 27 -48.28 -27.23 7.29
N GLN A 28 -49.32 -26.79 8.00
CA GLN A 28 -49.24 -25.61 8.85
C GLN A 28 -48.30 -25.92 10.03
N PRO A 29 -47.28 -25.08 10.28
CA PRO A 29 -46.39 -25.27 11.42
C PRO A 29 -47.18 -25.11 12.74
N PRO A 30 -46.87 -25.92 13.76
CA PRO A 30 -47.63 -25.91 15.01
C PRO A 30 -47.52 -24.56 15.73
N ALA A 31 -48.64 -24.10 16.29
CA ALA A 31 -48.82 -22.72 16.80
C ALA A 31 -47.91 -22.33 17.97
N ASN A 32 -47.17 -23.26 18.56
CA ASN A 32 -46.32 -23.07 19.73
C ASN A 32 -44.91 -22.59 19.40
N VAL A 33 -44.42 -22.71 18.16
CA VAL A 33 -43.04 -22.29 17.78
C VAL A 33 -42.80 -20.80 18.03
N LYS A 34 -43.80 -19.96 17.75
CA LYS A 34 -43.71 -18.51 17.95
C LYS A 34 -43.71 -18.14 19.43
N ALA A 35 -44.51 -18.83 20.25
CA ALA A 35 -44.58 -18.60 21.68
C ALA A 35 -43.27 -19.03 22.39
N GLU A 36 -42.67 -20.14 21.93
CA GLU A 36 -41.40 -20.66 22.45
C GLU A 36 -40.21 -19.75 22.12
N LEU A 37 -40.19 -19.13 20.93
CA LEU A 37 -39.19 -18.13 20.56
C LEU A 37 -39.31 -16.86 21.39
N MET A 38 -40.54 -16.38 21.64
CA MET A 38 -40.79 -15.16 22.41
C MET A 38 -40.52 -15.35 23.91
N ALA A 39 -40.74 -16.56 24.43
CA ALA A 39 -40.36 -16.92 25.79
C ALA A 39 -38.83 -16.91 25.96
N ARG A 40 -38.08 -17.47 24.99
CA ARG A 40 -36.60 -17.48 24.99
C ARG A 40 -35.97 -16.08 24.94
N ILE A 41 -36.64 -15.12 24.29
CA ILE A 41 -36.16 -13.73 24.20
C ILE A 41 -36.44 -12.96 25.50
N SER A 42 -37.48 -13.36 26.25
CA SER A 42 -37.94 -12.65 27.45
C SER A 42 -37.29 -13.15 28.76
N SER A 43 -36.65 -14.33 28.76
CA SER A 43 -36.26 -15.04 30.01
C SER A 43 -34.76 -15.03 30.37
N GLY A 44 -33.94 -14.10 29.89
CA GLY A 44 -32.59 -13.92 30.47
C GLY A 44 -31.67 -13.08 29.59
N GLY A 45 -31.08 -11.96 30.03
CA GLY A 45 -30.62 -11.66 31.39
C GLY A 45 -29.23 -12.28 31.62
N SER A 46 -28.22 -11.64 31.02
CA SER A 46 -26.77 -11.68 31.28
C SER A 46 -26.24 -12.74 32.27
N GLU A 47 -25.34 -13.62 31.83
CA GLU A 47 -24.07 -13.94 32.52
C GLU A 47 -23.15 -14.90 31.74
N ASN A 48 -21.90 -14.46 31.53
CA ASN A 48 -20.67 -15.25 31.38
C ASN A 48 -20.55 -16.30 30.26
N ALA A 49 -20.09 -15.86 29.08
CA ALA A 49 -19.17 -16.64 28.26
C ALA A 49 -18.01 -15.73 27.82
N ARG A 50 -16.84 -15.92 28.43
CA ARG A 50 -15.57 -15.29 28.03
C ARG A 50 -15.27 -15.71 26.59
N ALA A 51 -15.48 -14.82 25.64
CA ALA A 51 -14.89 -14.89 24.31
C ALA A 51 -13.78 -13.84 24.25
N ASP A 52 -12.55 -14.30 24.13
CA ASP A 52 -11.37 -13.46 23.98
C ASP A 52 -11.45 -12.76 22.61
N VAL A 53 -11.86 -11.50 22.61
CA VAL A 53 -11.98 -10.67 21.41
C VAL A 53 -10.58 -10.15 21.10
N VAL A 54 -9.91 -10.76 20.12
CA VAL A 54 -8.74 -10.14 19.50
C VAL A 54 -9.22 -8.94 18.69
N GLU A 55 -9.13 -7.75 19.28
CA GLU A 55 -9.29 -6.49 18.57
C GLU A 55 -8.19 -6.35 17.51
N LEU A 56 -8.51 -6.60 16.24
CA LEU A 56 -7.64 -6.17 15.15
C LEU A 56 -7.64 -4.63 15.13
N PRO A 57 -6.48 -3.95 15.22
CA PRO A 57 -6.43 -2.51 15.11
C PRO A 57 -6.97 -2.10 13.74
N ARG A 58 -8.10 -1.39 13.80
CA ARG A 58 -8.84 -0.78 12.69
C ARG A 58 -7.88 0.06 11.83
N ARG A 59 -7.31 -0.56 10.78
CA ARG A 59 -6.53 0.14 9.76
C ARG A 59 -7.48 1.05 9.01
N ARG A 60 -7.55 2.28 9.50
CA ARG A 60 -8.36 3.39 9.00
C ARG A 60 -7.97 3.65 7.54
N THR A 61 -8.81 3.14 6.64
CA THR A 61 -8.77 3.31 5.19
C THR A 61 -8.96 4.78 4.83
N TRP A 62 -7.88 5.54 4.80
CA TRP A 62 -7.85 6.91 4.24
C TRP A 62 -7.32 6.95 2.80
N VAL A 63 -7.24 5.80 2.14
CA VAL A 63 -6.83 5.74 0.74
C VAL A 63 -8.06 5.79 -0.14
N ARG A 64 -8.55 7.01 -0.41
CA ARG A 64 -9.17 7.33 -1.70
C ARG A 64 -9.25 8.84 -1.87
N ARG A 65 -8.62 9.28 -2.96
CA ARG A 65 -8.87 10.49 -3.76
C ARG A 65 -7.78 11.55 -3.72
N LEU A 66 -6.65 11.26 -4.38
CA LEU A 66 -5.86 12.29 -5.07
C LEU A 66 -5.46 11.77 -6.45
N ALA A 67 -6.39 11.89 -7.40
CA ALA A 67 -6.12 11.72 -8.82
C ALA A 67 -6.21 13.09 -9.51
N GLY A 68 -5.17 13.45 -10.26
CA GLY A 68 -5.16 14.52 -11.28
C GLY A 68 -4.14 15.64 -11.01
N ALA A 69 -3.27 16.08 -11.93
CA ALA A 69 -3.02 15.70 -13.33
C ALA A 69 -1.59 16.12 -13.79
N ALA A 70 -1.14 15.52 -14.90
CA ALA A 70 0.17 15.52 -15.59
C ALA A 70 0.75 16.91 -15.97
N ALA A 71 2.01 17.12 -16.41
CA ALA A 71 2.93 16.31 -17.22
C ALA A 71 4.40 16.76 -17.14
N ALA A 72 5.34 15.81 -17.28
CA ALA A 72 6.63 15.97 -17.97
C ALA A 72 7.11 14.59 -18.44
N VAL A 73 7.39 14.46 -19.74
CA VAL A 73 7.82 13.21 -20.39
C VAL A 73 9.31 13.00 -20.14
N PHE A 74 9.69 11.89 -19.52
CA PHE A 74 11.05 11.35 -19.60
C PHE A 74 10.99 9.94 -20.17
N LEU A 75 10.87 9.86 -21.49
CA LEU A 75 11.20 8.64 -22.22
C LEU A 75 12.73 8.61 -22.36
N ALA A 76 13.40 7.83 -21.53
CA ALA A 76 14.71 7.32 -21.85
C ALA A 76 14.90 5.97 -21.19
N ALA A 77 15.03 4.93 -22.01
CA ALA A 77 15.67 3.68 -21.65
C ALA A 77 17.08 4.01 -21.16
N GLY A 78 17.22 4.14 -19.85
CA GLY A 78 18.43 4.67 -19.22
C GLY A 78 18.15 4.89 -17.75
N GLY A 79 18.23 3.83 -16.95
CA GLY A 79 18.38 4.00 -15.51
C GLY A 79 19.50 5.00 -15.24
N PHE A 80 19.30 5.87 -14.24
CA PHE A 80 20.28 6.85 -13.76
C PHE A 80 20.58 8.05 -14.70
N ALA A 81 19.80 9.14 -14.62
CA ALA A 81 20.29 10.46 -15.07
C ALA A 81 19.59 11.72 -14.51
N ALA A 82 18.49 11.63 -13.76
CA ALA A 82 17.73 12.83 -13.36
C ALA A 82 18.09 13.43 -11.97
N GLY A 83 19.23 13.04 -11.38
CA GLY A 83 19.65 13.47 -10.04
C GLY A 83 20.97 14.24 -9.99
N ARG A 84 21.39 14.91 -11.07
CA ARG A 84 22.58 15.79 -11.02
C ARG A 84 22.26 17.05 -10.22
N ALA A 85 22.48 16.93 -8.92
CA ALA A 85 22.44 17.97 -7.90
C ALA A 85 23.24 19.21 -8.33
N TRP A 86 22.58 20.36 -8.30
CA TRP A 86 23.26 21.64 -8.14
C TRP A 86 23.58 21.82 -6.66
N THR A 87 24.80 21.43 -6.27
CA THR A 87 25.70 22.04 -5.28
C THR A 87 26.87 21.05 -5.06
N MET A 88 28.11 21.52 -5.19
CA MET A 88 29.37 20.78 -4.96
C MET A 88 29.78 19.73 -6.03
N ARG A 89 30.42 20.23 -7.10
CA ARG A 89 31.16 19.46 -8.12
C ARG A 89 32.39 18.78 -7.49
N GLY A 90 32.52 17.45 -7.66
CA GLY A 90 33.79 16.71 -7.46
C GLY A 90 33.90 15.85 -6.20
N MET A 91 32.94 15.92 -5.28
CA MET A 91 32.94 15.16 -4.05
C MET A 91 32.22 13.81 -4.23
N SER A 92 32.77 12.72 -3.66
CA SER A 92 32.12 11.41 -3.70
C SER A 92 30.82 11.43 -2.89
N ASP A 93 29.90 10.53 -3.25
CA ASP A 93 28.62 10.40 -2.54
C ASP A 93 28.82 10.05 -1.05
N GLU A 94 29.88 9.34 -0.70
CA GLU A 94 30.26 9.05 0.68
C GLU A 94 30.66 10.31 1.45
N THR A 95 31.50 11.18 0.87
CA THR A 95 31.90 12.42 1.53
C THR A 95 30.70 13.36 1.70
N LYS A 96 29.80 13.44 0.71
CA LYS A 96 28.54 14.18 0.84
C LYS A 96 27.65 13.62 1.94
N PHE A 97 27.53 12.30 2.01
CA PHE A 97 26.70 11.65 3.02
C PHE A 97 27.29 11.80 4.42
N ASN A 98 28.62 11.79 4.55
CA ASN A 98 29.31 12.09 5.80
C ASN A 98 29.09 13.54 6.23
N ALA A 99 29.21 14.51 5.31
CA ALA A 99 28.92 15.92 5.61
C ALA A 99 27.48 16.09 6.11
N LEU A 100 26.51 15.46 5.43
CA LEU A 100 25.11 15.44 5.86
C LEU A 100 24.94 14.87 7.28
N ASN A 101 25.56 13.73 7.60
CA ASN A 101 25.46 13.11 8.93
C ASN A 101 26.19 13.88 10.04
N GLN A 102 27.13 14.76 9.68
CA GLN A 102 27.87 15.62 10.62
C GLN A 102 27.28 17.03 10.72
N ALA A 103 26.23 17.33 9.95
CA ALA A 103 25.60 18.63 9.93
C ALA A 103 25.03 18.98 11.30
N SER A 104 25.27 20.23 11.74
CA SER A 104 24.77 20.73 13.03
C SER A 104 23.24 20.73 13.14
N ASP A 105 22.52 20.73 12.02
CA ASP A 105 21.06 20.68 11.93
C ASP A 105 20.56 19.36 11.31
N TYR A 106 21.32 18.28 11.47
CA TYR A 106 20.92 16.94 11.04
C TYR A 106 19.56 16.56 11.63
N SER A 107 18.67 16.14 10.74
CA SER A 107 17.35 15.65 11.09
C SER A 107 17.06 14.33 10.37
N GLN A 108 16.21 13.50 10.97
CA GLN A 108 15.85 12.22 10.40
C GLN A 108 14.42 11.82 10.74
N THR A 109 13.82 11.02 9.86
CA THR A 109 12.58 10.29 10.13
C THR A 109 12.68 8.89 9.58
N SER A 110 12.14 7.94 10.31
CA SER A 110 12.08 6.53 9.91
C SER A 110 10.64 6.13 9.60
N HIS A 111 10.48 5.30 8.58
CA HIS A 111 9.21 4.66 8.24
C HIS A 111 9.39 3.15 8.20
N LYS A 112 8.54 2.42 8.92
CA LYS A 112 8.52 0.97 8.94
C LYS A 112 7.57 0.45 7.87
N MET A 113 8.13 -0.21 6.87
CA MET A 113 7.39 -0.82 5.77
C MET A 113 6.61 -2.06 6.22
N ALA A 114 5.70 -2.52 5.35
CA ALA A 114 4.86 -3.68 5.62
C ALA A 114 5.65 -4.99 5.80
N ASP A 115 6.81 -5.10 5.15
CA ASP A 115 7.74 -6.23 5.27
C ASP A 115 8.60 -6.17 6.55
N GLY A 116 8.44 -5.13 7.38
CA GLY A 116 9.16 -4.92 8.62
C GLY A 116 10.49 -4.17 8.47
N HIS A 117 10.96 -3.91 7.25
CA HIS A 117 12.14 -3.09 7.01
C HIS A 117 11.88 -1.62 7.30
N THR A 118 12.91 -0.90 7.76
CA THR A 118 12.80 0.52 8.08
C THR A 118 13.60 1.36 7.10
N ILE A 119 12.91 2.14 6.29
CA ILE A 119 13.52 3.18 5.46
C ILE A 119 13.66 4.45 6.28
N ARG A 120 14.76 5.18 6.12
CA ARG A 120 14.99 6.43 6.85
C ARG A 120 15.31 7.57 5.90
N LEU A 121 14.59 8.68 6.02
CA LEU A 121 14.95 9.93 5.39
C LEU A 121 15.85 10.72 6.35
N VAL A 122 16.96 11.24 5.85
CA VAL A 122 17.88 12.11 6.59
C VAL A 122 18.06 13.40 5.81
N TRP A 123 18.17 14.54 6.50
CA TRP A 123 18.33 15.84 5.84
C TRP A 123 19.03 16.87 6.72
N SER A 124 19.59 17.89 6.06
CA SER A 124 20.09 19.13 6.66
C SER A 124 19.78 20.28 5.71
N TYR A 125 19.17 21.33 6.25
CA TYR A 125 18.91 22.54 5.48
C TYR A 125 20.19 23.35 5.26
N LYS A 126 21.12 23.35 6.22
CA LYS A 126 22.43 24.03 6.06
C LYS A 126 23.28 23.40 4.96
N GLU A 127 23.29 22.07 4.87
CA GLU A 127 23.99 21.35 3.81
C GLU A 127 23.19 21.29 2.50
N HIS A 128 21.95 21.82 2.48
CA HIS A 128 21.02 21.73 1.35
C HIS A 128 20.92 20.32 0.76
N SER A 129 20.85 19.32 1.64
CA SER A 129 20.99 17.92 1.26
C SER A 129 20.01 17.03 2.02
N ALA A 130 19.42 16.08 1.30
CA ALA A 130 18.55 15.05 1.84
C ALA A 130 18.84 13.71 1.16
N ALA A 131 18.77 12.63 1.93
CA ALA A 131 19.02 11.27 1.44
C ALA A 131 18.07 10.25 2.06
N LEU A 132 17.66 9.29 1.23
CA LEU A 132 16.96 8.10 1.66
C LEU A 132 17.97 7.02 2.02
N VAL A 133 18.02 6.61 3.28
CA VAL A 133 18.82 5.49 3.77
C VAL A 133 18.00 4.22 3.68
N MET A 134 18.51 3.27 2.93
CA MET A 134 17.84 2.00 2.66
C MET A 134 18.33 0.93 3.64
N PRO A 135 17.42 0.14 4.23
CA PRO A 135 17.81 -0.93 5.12
C PRO A 135 18.57 -2.02 4.35
N ALA A 136 19.61 -2.57 4.99
CA ALA A 136 20.37 -3.66 4.42
C ALA A 136 19.46 -4.88 4.17
N GLY A 137 19.65 -5.54 3.03
CA GLY A 137 18.90 -6.75 2.68
C GLY A 137 17.46 -6.52 2.22
N MET A 138 16.99 -5.27 2.16
CA MET A 138 15.67 -4.97 1.60
C MET A 138 15.61 -5.37 0.13
N GLN A 139 14.60 -6.16 -0.23
CA GLN A 139 14.40 -6.62 -1.59
C GLN A 139 13.23 -5.88 -2.23
N ILE A 140 13.53 -5.08 -3.25
CA ILE A 140 12.50 -4.49 -4.10
C ILE A 140 12.14 -5.52 -5.19
N PRO A 141 10.84 -5.80 -5.41
CA PRO A 141 10.41 -6.72 -6.46
C PRO A 141 11.03 -6.40 -7.82
N ARG A 142 11.30 -7.42 -8.63
CA ARG A 142 11.80 -7.21 -9.99
C ARG A 142 10.82 -6.34 -10.79
N GLY A 143 11.37 -5.41 -11.58
CA GLY A 143 10.58 -4.47 -12.35
C GLY A 143 9.94 -3.34 -11.53
N LYS A 144 10.28 -3.21 -10.24
CA LYS A 144 9.85 -2.11 -9.37
C LYS A 144 11.04 -1.25 -8.89
N ALA A 145 10.72 -0.07 -8.38
CA ALA A 145 11.63 0.86 -7.74
C ALA A 145 10.89 1.61 -6.62
N VAL A 146 11.60 2.00 -5.57
CA VAL A 146 11.06 2.99 -4.62
C VAL A 146 11.29 4.37 -5.23
N GLN A 147 10.25 5.18 -5.35
CA GLN A 147 10.34 6.55 -5.85
C GLN A 147 9.97 7.54 -4.74
N ALA A 148 10.78 8.56 -4.56
CA ALA A 148 10.55 9.64 -3.60
C ALA A 148 9.93 10.85 -4.30
N TRP A 149 9.05 11.56 -3.59
CA TRP A 149 8.28 12.69 -4.12
C TRP A 149 8.24 13.82 -3.10
N SER A 150 8.40 15.07 -3.51
CA SER A 150 8.03 16.21 -2.67
C SER A 150 6.53 16.46 -2.83
N VAL A 151 5.86 16.75 -1.72
CA VAL A 151 4.44 17.07 -1.68
C VAL A 151 4.29 18.53 -1.25
N LYS A 152 3.83 19.37 -2.16
CA LYS A 152 3.51 20.78 -1.92
C LYS A 152 2.04 21.04 -2.26
N GLY A 153 1.18 20.98 -1.24
CA GLY A 153 -0.27 21.04 -1.42
C GLY A 153 -0.76 19.87 -2.28
N ARG A 154 -1.15 20.16 -3.53
CA ARG A 154 -1.59 19.14 -4.51
C ARG A 154 -0.51 18.75 -5.52
N ARG A 155 0.66 19.41 -5.50
CA ARG A 155 1.75 19.12 -6.42
C ARG A 155 2.65 18.05 -5.83
N MET A 156 2.92 17.03 -6.63
CA MET A 156 3.84 15.94 -6.31
C MET A 156 4.95 15.92 -7.36
N THR A 157 6.20 16.08 -6.94
CA THR A 157 7.35 16.15 -7.86
C THR A 157 8.34 15.04 -7.53
N SER A 158 8.74 14.24 -8.53
CA SER A 158 9.72 13.18 -8.34
C SER A 158 11.06 13.74 -7.88
N MET A 159 11.60 13.16 -6.82
CA MET A 159 12.87 13.58 -6.19
C MET A 159 13.98 12.54 -6.32
N GLY A 160 13.70 11.38 -6.91
CA GLY A 160 14.68 10.32 -7.03
C GLY A 160 14.06 8.94 -6.94
N MET A 161 14.86 7.94 -7.31
CA MET A 161 14.45 6.55 -7.34
C MET A 161 15.54 5.64 -6.80
N TYR A 162 15.11 4.55 -6.16
CA TYR A 162 15.95 3.45 -5.74
C TYR A 162 15.47 2.18 -6.44
N PRO A 163 16.16 1.73 -7.51
CA PRO A 163 15.71 0.61 -8.33
C PRO A 163 15.93 -0.75 -7.67
N SER A 164 15.16 -1.75 -8.09
CA SER A 164 15.42 -3.15 -7.73
C SER A 164 16.85 -3.57 -8.08
N GLY A 165 17.48 -4.34 -7.19
CA GLY A 165 18.85 -4.82 -7.34
C GLY A 165 19.94 -3.79 -7.00
N SER A 166 19.58 -2.56 -6.65
CA SER A 166 20.54 -1.58 -6.14
C SER A 166 21.22 -2.10 -4.86
N LYS A 167 22.53 -1.91 -4.77
CA LYS A 167 23.34 -2.20 -3.57
C LYS A 167 23.71 -0.94 -2.79
N ALA A 168 23.25 0.23 -3.25
CA ALA A 168 23.55 1.50 -2.60
C ALA A 168 22.90 1.54 -1.21
N ARG A 169 23.63 2.01 -0.19
CA ARG A 169 23.08 2.12 1.17
C ARG A 169 22.16 3.33 1.36
N TYR A 170 22.27 4.29 0.45
CA TYR A 170 21.47 5.49 0.42
C TYR A 170 21.27 5.99 -1.00
N ALA A 171 20.26 6.84 -1.21
CA ALA A 171 20.03 7.59 -2.43
C ALA A 171 19.73 9.05 -2.08
N PHE A 172 20.48 9.99 -2.66
CA PHE A 172 20.21 11.41 -2.49
C PHE A 172 18.94 11.82 -3.21
N LEU A 173 18.20 12.74 -2.59
CA LEU A 173 17.09 13.43 -3.24
C LEU A 173 17.67 14.51 -4.18
N SER A 174 17.02 14.72 -5.33
CA SER A 174 17.46 15.68 -6.34
C SER A 174 17.32 17.14 -5.90
N ALA A 175 16.54 17.40 -4.85
CA ALA A 175 16.36 18.70 -4.24
C ALA A 175 16.10 18.55 -2.73
N MET A 176 16.32 19.62 -1.97
CA MET A 176 15.88 19.71 -0.59
C MET A 176 14.41 20.12 -0.56
N PRO A 177 13.51 19.36 0.10
CA PRO A 177 12.12 19.81 0.28
C PRO A 177 12.06 21.09 1.12
N ASP A 178 11.10 21.98 0.83
CA ASP A 178 10.91 23.21 1.59
C ASP A 178 10.34 22.93 2.99
N GLU A 179 10.52 23.87 3.93
CA GLU A 179 9.88 23.79 5.24
C GLU A 179 8.35 23.71 5.12
N GLY A 180 7.75 22.70 5.75
CA GLY A 180 6.30 22.46 5.67
C GLY A 180 5.85 21.70 4.42
N GLU A 181 6.75 21.34 3.50
CA GLU A 181 6.51 20.26 2.55
C GLU A 181 6.66 18.90 3.22
N SER A 182 6.26 17.84 2.52
CA SER A 182 6.55 16.48 2.95
C SER A 182 7.20 15.66 1.86
N VAL A 183 7.92 14.61 2.26
CA VAL A 183 8.46 13.61 1.33
C VAL A 183 7.59 12.38 1.38
N MET A 184 7.02 12.04 0.24
CA MET A 184 6.24 10.82 0.04
C MET A 184 7.09 9.76 -0.67
N LEU A 185 6.97 8.50 -0.23
CA LEU A 185 7.62 7.37 -0.90
C LEU A 185 6.55 6.46 -1.51
N THR A 186 6.78 5.94 -2.72
CA THR A 186 5.89 4.95 -3.37
C THR A 186 6.69 3.83 -4.04
N MET A 187 6.02 2.70 -4.28
CA MET A 187 6.60 1.54 -4.99
C MET A 187 6.20 1.57 -6.48
N GLU A 188 6.99 2.21 -7.31
CA GLU A 188 6.69 2.47 -8.73
C GLU A 188 7.27 1.40 -9.67
N PRO A 189 6.86 1.36 -10.95
CA PRO A 189 7.58 0.62 -11.98
C PRO A 189 9.07 1.01 -12.04
N ALA A 190 9.93 0.11 -12.50
CA ALA A 190 11.37 0.39 -12.62
C ALA A 190 11.70 1.55 -13.59
N SER A 191 10.81 1.84 -14.54
CA SER A 191 10.88 3.03 -15.41
C SER A 191 10.56 4.34 -14.69
N GLY A 192 10.04 4.25 -13.46
CA GLY A 192 9.44 5.35 -12.72
C GLY A 192 8.03 5.65 -13.19
N SER A 193 7.41 6.60 -12.50
CA SER A 193 6.13 7.18 -12.86
C SER A 193 6.23 8.70 -12.94
N SER A 194 5.32 9.32 -13.71
CA SER A 194 5.17 10.78 -13.77
C SER A 194 4.34 11.35 -12.62
N ALA A 195 3.57 10.49 -11.95
CA ALA A 195 2.84 10.77 -10.73
C ALA A 195 2.79 9.49 -9.88
N PRO A 196 2.60 9.59 -8.56
CA PRO A 196 2.39 8.44 -7.68
C PRO A 196 1.31 7.52 -8.24
N SER A 197 1.69 6.29 -8.62
CA SER A 197 0.79 5.31 -9.24
C SER A 197 0.46 4.14 -8.31
N SER A 198 1.17 4.04 -7.20
CA SER A 198 1.06 2.94 -6.23
C SER A 198 0.85 3.47 -4.82
N ASP A 199 0.57 2.56 -3.90
CA ASP A 199 0.31 2.90 -2.51
C ASP A 199 1.46 3.70 -1.88
N MET A 200 1.04 4.67 -1.05
CA MET A 200 1.96 5.46 -0.25
C MET A 200 2.66 4.57 0.76
N VAL A 201 3.99 4.54 0.67
CA VAL A 201 4.87 3.85 1.60
C VAL A 201 5.17 4.76 2.79
N ALA A 202 5.37 6.07 2.62
CA ALA A 202 5.61 6.99 3.75
C ALA A 202 5.15 8.41 3.41
N ASP A 203 4.82 9.21 4.43
CA ASP A 203 4.67 10.67 4.36
C ASP A 203 5.48 11.29 5.50
N ILE A 204 6.47 12.11 5.16
CA ILE A 204 7.45 12.63 6.12
C ILE A 204 7.36 14.16 6.12
N PRO A 205 6.69 14.78 7.11
CA PRO A 205 6.63 16.24 7.19
C PRO A 205 8.01 16.78 7.50
N MET A 206 8.42 17.78 6.73
CA MET A 206 9.66 18.50 6.99
C MET A 206 9.45 19.41 8.20
N GLY A 207 10.24 19.18 9.26
CA GLY A 207 10.19 19.97 10.48
C GLY A 207 10.40 21.46 10.19
N LYS A 208 9.64 22.30 10.90
CA LYS A 208 9.88 23.75 11.00
C LYS A 208 11.14 23.96 11.85
N LYS A 209 12.01 24.92 11.47
CA LYS A 209 13.09 25.37 12.34
C LYS A 209 12.56 26.21 13.50
#